data_AF-A0A316PWU5-F1
#
_entry.id   AF-A0A316PWU5-F1
#
_cell.length_a   1.000
_cell.length_b   1.000
_cell.length_c   1.000
_cell.angle_alpha   90.00
_cell.angle_beta   90.00
_cell.angle_gamma   90.00
#
_symmetry.space_group_name_H-M   'P 1'
#
loop_
_entity.id
_entity.type
_entity.pdbx_description
1 polymer ?
#
loop_
_entity_poly.entity_id
_entity_poly.type
_entity_poly.pdbx_seq_one_letter_code
_entity_poly.pdbx_strand_id
1 'polypeptide(L)'
;MQDTHRIQETYPQEGIDSKAYLLCFLRRIPYMLLIGLTGAIIGSGLYLLIAAINNRTTVYMQETEYYIDFAPGRIDAKDYYNAFTWNDVMGTDLIMDTMMEVLGDTYSRESVKEMITADILSDVRYLTITVQGEDEKKVEAVSSAVQEALTALGSREDLFDSITLIEDNGVKPAPRPYFTWRAAFLGFLIAVCIEIFRFSICFGIEDTFYTKKQIRQRLNIPVLGLWYQLDNHHDGEEELQTSLAVQSVMNQDVIFVDIINGNYAEQFYEQYTSIFSSKENGSLQTISYPIIRQEEYDKLENANVILVIPFGVPCANQAEDIVCELQRRNCHIAGAVLTNCNYKWVKAYYNKFSTERGK
;
A
#
# COMPACT_ATOMS: atom_id res chain seq x y z
N MET A 1 -39.70 -33.62 35.20
CA MET A 1 -38.92 -32.37 35.25
C MET A 1 -37.53 -32.69 34.71
N GLN A 2 -37.33 -32.91 33.41
CA GLN A 2 -37.69 -32.10 32.24
C GLN A 2 -36.94 -30.76 32.21
N ASP A 3 -36.08 -30.66 31.18
CA ASP A 3 -35.64 -29.46 30.48
C ASP A 3 -34.69 -28.47 31.18
N THR A 4 -33.40 -28.79 31.11
CA THR A 4 -32.38 -27.81 30.71
C THR A 4 -31.60 -28.37 29.53
N HIS A 5 -32.32 -28.56 28.43
CA HIS A 5 -31.73 -28.74 27.11
C HIS A 5 -31.20 -27.40 26.61
N ARG A 6 -29.95 -27.42 26.14
CA ARG A 6 -29.43 -26.67 24.98
C ARG A 6 -30.06 -25.28 24.71
N ILE A 7 -29.34 -24.24 25.12
CA ILE A 7 -29.10 -23.10 24.23
C ILE A 7 -27.65 -22.65 24.46
N GLN A 8 -26.70 -23.45 23.99
CA GLN A 8 -25.42 -22.87 23.57
C GLN A 8 -25.73 -22.38 22.16
N GLU A 9 -26.03 -21.09 22.03
CA GLU A 9 -26.15 -20.44 20.74
C GLU A 9 -24.81 -20.63 20.01
N THR A 10 -24.76 -21.63 19.14
CA THR A 10 -23.79 -21.70 18.06
C THR A 10 -24.12 -20.55 17.12
N TYR A 11 -23.64 -19.35 17.47
CA TYR A 11 -23.43 -18.31 16.47
C TYR A 11 -22.60 -18.97 15.35
N PRO A 12 -23.10 -19.04 14.10
CA PRO A 12 -22.22 -19.39 13.01
C PRO A 12 -21.12 -18.33 13.01
N GLN A 13 -19.87 -18.75 13.16
CA GLN A 13 -18.75 -17.87 12.86
C GLN A 13 -18.77 -17.60 11.35
N GLU A 14 -19.65 -16.71 10.92
CA GLU A 14 -19.62 -16.00 9.63
C GLU A 14 -18.51 -14.95 9.72
N GLY A 15 -17.29 -15.45 9.83
CA GLY A 15 -16.07 -14.66 9.75
C GLY A 15 -15.32 -15.03 8.49
N ILE A 16 -14.66 -14.02 7.90
CA ILE A 16 -13.74 -14.19 6.78
C ILE A 16 -12.80 -15.37 7.08
N ASP A 17 -12.68 -16.30 6.13
CA ASP A 17 -11.73 -17.41 6.24
C ASP A 17 -10.29 -16.86 6.24
N SER A 18 -9.74 -16.69 7.43
CA SER A 18 -8.43 -16.08 7.65
C SER A 18 -7.29 -16.89 7.03
N LYS A 19 -7.44 -18.22 6.93
CA LYS A 19 -6.44 -19.08 6.28
C LYS A 19 -6.46 -18.88 4.77
N ALA A 20 -7.65 -18.87 4.17
CA ALA A 20 -7.81 -18.59 2.75
C ALA A 20 -7.32 -17.18 2.39
N TYR A 21 -7.67 -16.18 3.22
CA TYR A 21 -7.21 -14.80 3.08
C TYR A 21 -5.68 -14.73 3.07
N LEU A 22 -5.02 -15.32 4.07
CA LEU A 22 -3.56 -15.30 4.20
C LEU A 22 -2.88 -15.97 3.00
N LEU A 23 -3.37 -17.12 2.54
CA LEU A 23 -2.81 -17.83 1.39
C LEU A 23 -2.94 -17.03 0.10
N CYS A 24 -4.10 -16.43 -0.14
CA CYS A 24 -4.33 -15.56 -1.29
C CYS A 24 -3.48 -14.28 -1.21
N PHE A 25 -3.33 -13.70 -0.01
CA PHE A 25 -2.50 -12.53 0.23
C PHE A 25 -1.01 -12.82 -0.07
N LEU A 26 -0.47 -13.90 0.50
CA LEU A 26 0.94 -14.29 0.31
C LEU A 26 1.27 -14.54 -1.16
N ARG A 27 0.36 -15.20 -1.90
CA ARG A 27 0.52 -15.41 -3.34
C ARG A 27 0.53 -14.10 -4.14
N ARG A 28 -0.11 -13.06 -3.63
CA ARG A 28 -0.22 -11.74 -4.27
C ARG A 28 0.97 -10.82 -3.98
N ILE A 29 1.82 -11.12 -2.99
CA ILE A 29 2.97 -10.28 -2.61
C ILE A 29 3.84 -9.86 -3.81
N PRO A 30 4.25 -10.76 -4.73
CA PRO A 30 5.07 -10.33 -5.87
C PRO A 30 4.38 -9.28 -6.76
N TYR A 31 3.07 -9.42 -6.96
CA TYR A 31 2.26 -8.44 -7.68
C TYR A 31 2.14 -7.11 -6.92
N MET A 32 1.99 -7.17 -5.59
CA MET A 32 1.98 -5.96 -4.74
C MET A 32 3.32 -5.21 -4.80
N LEU A 33 4.45 -5.93 -4.86
CA LEU A 33 5.77 -5.32 -5.02
C LEU A 33 5.92 -4.62 -6.38
N LEU A 34 5.36 -5.19 -7.45
CA LEU A 34 5.34 -4.54 -8.77
C LEU A 34 4.51 -3.25 -8.75
N ILE A 35 3.36 -3.25 -8.08
CA ILE A 35 2.56 -2.03 -7.87
C ILE A 35 3.32 -1.01 -7.00
N GLY A 36 4.02 -1.48 -5.97
CA GLY A 36 4.90 -0.62 -5.18
C GLY A 36 5.97 0.06 -6.04
N LEU A 37 6.58 -0.67 -6.97
CA LEU A 37 7.59 -0.12 -7.87
C LEU A 37 7.02 0.97 -8.78
N THR A 38 5.80 0.80 -9.31
CA THR A 38 5.15 1.86 -10.09
C THR A 38 4.85 3.08 -9.23
N GLY A 39 4.41 2.88 -7.99
CA GLY A 39 4.26 3.95 -7.00
C GLY A 39 5.56 4.72 -6.72
N ALA A 40 6.69 4.02 -6.63
CA ALA A 40 8.00 4.61 -6.42
C ALA A 40 8.44 5.51 -7.59
N ILE A 41 8.19 5.05 -8.83
CA ILE A 41 8.48 5.81 -10.05
C ILE A 41 7.63 7.08 -10.08
N ILE A 42 6.34 6.99 -9.77
CA ILE A 42 5.44 8.15 -9.74
C ILE A 42 5.88 9.14 -8.65
N GLY A 43 6.15 8.66 -7.44
CA GLY A 43 6.55 9.50 -6.31
C GLY A 43 7.87 10.22 -6.54
N SER A 44 8.88 9.53 -7.07
CA SER A 44 10.16 10.15 -7.44
C SER A 44 10.02 11.13 -8.61
N GLY A 45 9.25 10.79 -9.64
CA GLY A 45 9.00 11.67 -10.78
C GLY A 45 8.31 12.98 -10.37
N LEU A 46 7.28 12.90 -9.52
CA LEU A 46 6.58 14.08 -9.00
C LEU A 46 7.52 14.96 -8.15
N TYR A 47 8.32 14.35 -7.29
CA TYR A 47 9.30 15.07 -6.48
C TYR A 47 10.34 15.80 -7.35
N LEU A 48 10.88 15.12 -8.37
CA LEU A 48 11.84 15.72 -9.29
C LEU A 48 11.24 16.86 -10.10
N LEU A 49 9.96 16.76 -10.50
CA LEU A 49 9.25 17.86 -11.16
C LEU A 49 9.11 19.07 -10.25
N ILE A 50 8.68 18.87 -8.99
CA ILE A 50 8.56 19.95 -8.01
C ILE A 50 9.94 20.57 -7.74
N ALA A 51 10.97 19.74 -7.56
CA ALA A 51 12.33 20.21 -7.37
C ALA A 51 12.82 21.01 -8.59
N ALA A 52 12.57 20.54 -9.82
CA ALA A 52 12.95 21.25 -11.04
C ALA A 52 12.25 22.62 -11.18
N ILE A 53 10.99 22.73 -10.74
CA ILE A 53 10.27 24.00 -10.70
C ILE A 53 10.90 24.95 -9.68
N ASN A 54 11.18 24.46 -8.46
CA ASN A 54 11.79 25.25 -7.39
C ASN A 54 13.26 25.61 -7.64
N ASN A 55 13.92 24.90 -8.57
CA ASN A 55 15.33 25.11 -8.93
C ASN A 55 15.53 26.07 -10.11
N ARG A 56 14.49 26.78 -10.55
CA ARG A 56 14.63 27.78 -11.61
C ARG A 56 15.46 28.98 -11.18
N THR A 57 15.47 29.32 -9.89
CA THR A 57 16.29 30.40 -9.33
C THR A 57 17.37 29.82 -8.41
N THR A 58 18.63 30.14 -8.74
CA THR A 58 19.77 29.86 -7.87
C THR A 58 19.66 30.77 -6.66
N VAL A 59 19.67 30.19 -5.47
CA VAL A 59 19.79 30.94 -4.22
C VAL A 59 21.24 30.84 -3.78
N TYR A 60 21.85 31.98 -3.58
CA TYR A 60 23.19 32.16 -3.03
C TYR A 60 23.10 32.30 -1.53
N MET A 61 24.16 31.87 -0.85
CA MET A 61 24.29 31.90 0.60
C MET A 61 25.71 32.27 0.98
N GLN A 62 25.88 33.16 1.94
CA GLN A 62 27.16 33.41 2.62
C GLN A 62 26.99 33.14 4.11
N GLU A 63 27.91 32.36 4.67
CA GLU A 63 27.91 31.95 6.06
C GLU A 63 29.18 32.51 6.72
N THR A 64 28.97 33.36 7.73
CA THR A 64 30.05 34.06 8.45
C THR A 64 29.95 33.73 9.94
N GLU A 65 31.09 33.44 10.57
CA GLU A 65 31.16 33.14 12.00
C GLU A 65 31.85 34.28 12.76
N TYR A 66 31.24 34.70 13.86
CA TYR A 66 31.72 35.76 14.74
C TYR A 66 31.98 35.24 16.14
N TYR A 67 33.08 35.71 16.75
CA TYR A 67 33.36 35.54 18.17
C TYR A 67 32.89 36.76 18.94
N ILE A 68 32.07 36.55 19.96
CA ILE A 68 31.57 37.58 20.86
C ILE A 68 32.35 37.50 22.16
N ASP A 69 33.15 38.54 22.42
CA ASP A 69 33.79 38.75 23.70
C ASP A 69 32.91 39.66 24.57
N PHE A 70 32.41 39.10 25.66
CA PHE A 70 31.50 39.82 26.57
C PHE A 70 32.29 40.54 27.64
N ALA A 71 31.92 41.78 27.93
CA ALA A 71 32.63 42.61 28.89
C ALA A 71 32.68 41.96 30.30
N PRO A 72 33.78 42.12 31.07
CA PRO A 72 33.94 41.51 32.37
C PRO A 72 32.80 41.88 33.33
N GLY A 73 32.17 40.88 33.95
CA GLY A 73 31.09 41.08 34.91
C GLY A 73 29.69 41.23 34.29
N ARG A 74 29.55 41.22 32.95
CA ARG A 74 28.25 41.27 32.24
C ARG A 74 27.72 39.86 31.95
N ILE A 75 27.37 39.12 33.01
CA ILE A 75 26.79 37.77 32.89
C ILE A 75 25.37 37.84 32.31
N ASP A 76 24.64 38.90 32.64
CA ASP A 76 23.32 39.24 32.11
C ASP A 76 23.30 39.39 30.58
N ALA A 77 24.37 39.92 29.98
CA ALA A 77 24.50 40.01 28.53
C ALA A 77 24.57 38.62 27.87
N LYS A 78 25.23 37.64 28.51
CA LYS A 78 25.28 36.25 28.00
C LYS A 78 23.93 35.56 28.04
N ASP A 79 23.14 35.86 29.08
CA ASP A 79 21.79 35.33 29.22
C ASP A 79 20.83 35.97 28.21
N TYR A 80 21.00 37.25 27.89
CA TYR A 80 20.17 37.96 26.92
C TYR A 80 20.54 37.64 25.47
N TYR A 81 21.82 37.64 25.10
CA TYR A 81 22.30 37.41 23.73
C TYR A 81 22.61 35.93 23.47
N ASN A 82 21.56 35.12 23.34
CA ASN A 82 21.63 33.67 23.19
C ASN A 82 20.93 33.20 21.89
N ALA A 83 20.89 31.89 21.66
CA ALA A 83 20.36 31.29 20.43
C ALA A 83 18.92 31.70 20.07
N PHE A 84 18.12 32.15 21.05
CA PHE A 84 16.73 32.55 20.84
C PHE A 84 16.54 34.04 20.53
N THR A 85 17.55 34.89 20.79
CA THR A 85 17.39 36.35 20.70
C THR A 85 18.14 36.98 19.55
N TRP A 86 19.24 36.38 19.07
CA TRP A 86 20.04 36.99 18.00
C TRP A 86 19.27 37.25 16.71
N ASN A 87 18.37 36.34 16.30
CA ASN A 87 17.50 36.58 15.15
C ASN A 87 16.65 37.84 15.30
N ASP A 88 16.11 38.09 16.50
CA ASP A 88 15.32 39.27 16.78
C ASP A 88 16.19 40.53 16.84
N VAL A 89 17.35 40.44 17.50
CA VAL A 89 18.32 41.54 17.65
C VAL A 89 18.82 42.03 16.29
N MET A 90 19.14 41.14 15.36
CA MET A 90 19.58 41.50 14.00
C MET A 90 18.54 42.36 13.26
N GLY A 91 17.26 42.20 13.58
CA GLY A 91 16.17 42.97 13.01
C GLY A 91 15.81 44.27 13.75
N THR A 92 16.52 44.63 14.82
CA THR A 92 16.30 45.88 15.57
C THR A 92 17.09 47.04 14.99
N ASP A 93 16.63 48.27 15.27
CA ASP A 93 17.32 49.50 14.83
C ASP A 93 18.78 49.57 15.31
N LEU A 94 19.11 48.90 16.42
CA LEU A 94 20.47 48.84 16.98
C LEU A 94 21.53 48.33 15.98
N ILE A 95 21.18 47.34 15.16
CA ILE A 95 22.07 46.76 14.14
C ILE A 95 21.62 47.19 12.74
N MET A 96 20.30 47.21 12.50
CA MET A 96 19.73 47.50 11.19
C MET A 96 20.02 48.92 10.72
N ASP A 97 20.08 49.93 11.60
CA ASP A 97 20.42 51.30 11.19
C ASP A 97 21.81 51.35 10.55
N THR A 98 22.81 50.74 11.19
CA THR A 98 24.19 50.66 10.68
C THR A 98 24.25 49.89 9.37
N MET A 99 23.56 48.75 9.27
CA MET A 99 23.51 47.97 8.02
C MET A 99 22.91 48.79 6.87
N MET A 100 21.83 49.52 7.12
CA MET A 100 21.17 50.35 6.10
C MET A 100 22.00 51.58 5.72
N GLU A 101 22.80 52.14 6.64
CA GLU A 101 23.74 53.23 6.33
C GLU A 101 24.82 52.77 5.34
N VAL A 102 25.34 51.55 5.51
CA VAL A 102 26.33 50.95 4.61
C VAL A 102 25.72 50.60 3.24
N LEU A 103 24.51 50.04 3.24
CA LEU A 103 23.83 49.58 2.02
C LEU A 103 23.21 50.73 1.19
N GLY A 104 22.86 51.84 1.84
CA GLY A 104 22.19 52.99 1.24
C GLY A 104 20.76 52.70 0.74
N ASP A 105 20.17 53.68 0.04
CA ASP A 105 18.75 53.66 -0.40
C ASP A 105 18.41 52.59 -1.46
N THR A 106 19.39 51.80 -1.90
CA THR A 106 19.20 50.75 -2.92
C THR A 106 18.51 49.51 -2.37
N TYR A 107 18.55 49.32 -1.04
CA TYR A 107 17.99 48.16 -0.35
C TYR A 107 16.80 48.59 0.51
N SER A 108 15.75 47.76 0.57
CA SER A 108 14.70 47.96 1.58
C SER A 108 15.08 47.25 2.87
N ARG A 109 14.77 47.88 4.01
CA ARG A 109 15.02 47.34 5.35
C ARG A 109 14.40 45.95 5.54
N GLU A 110 13.16 45.78 5.06
CA GLU A 110 12.43 44.51 5.15
C GLU A 110 13.11 43.42 4.33
N SER A 111 13.57 43.75 3.12
CA SER A 111 14.29 42.79 2.27
C SER A 111 15.60 42.36 2.90
N VAL A 112 16.36 43.28 3.52
CA VAL A 112 17.62 42.95 4.20
C VAL A 112 17.33 42.05 5.41
N LYS A 113 16.28 42.34 6.18
CA LYS A 113 15.88 41.52 7.32
C LYS A 113 15.52 40.08 6.92
N GLU A 114 14.78 39.90 5.84
CA GLU A 114 14.39 38.56 5.33
C GLU A 114 15.57 37.73 4.82
N MET A 115 16.66 38.39 4.40
CA MET A 115 17.87 37.71 3.91
C MET A 115 18.74 37.14 5.03
N ILE A 116 18.59 37.63 6.27
CA ILE A 116 19.52 37.34 7.38
C ILE A 116 18.92 36.30 8.32
N THR A 117 19.70 35.30 8.66
CA THR A 117 19.42 34.35 9.75
C THR A 117 20.63 34.27 10.66
N ALA A 118 20.41 34.28 11.96
CA ALA A 118 21.41 34.22 13.01
C ALA A 118 21.21 32.96 13.85
N ASP A 119 22.25 32.16 13.98
CA ASP A 119 22.24 30.90 14.71
C ASP A 119 23.41 30.83 15.70
N ILE A 120 23.19 30.17 16.84
CA ILE A 120 24.24 29.81 17.80
C ILE A 120 24.26 28.29 17.92
N LEU A 121 25.40 27.68 17.59
CA LEU A 121 25.52 26.22 17.48
C LEU A 121 25.65 25.49 18.83
N SER A 122 26.15 26.14 19.90
CA SER A 122 26.18 25.57 21.26
C SER A 122 26.71 26.55 22.33
N ASP A 123 27.77 27.29 22.01
CA ASP A 123 28.39 28.28 22.89
C ASP A 123 27.94 29.67 22.48
N VAL A 124 27.41 30.44 23.44
CA VAL A 124 26.85 31.79 23.20
C VAL A 124 27.85 32.80 22.64
N ARG A 125 29.15 32.47 22.64
CA ARG A 125 30.20 33.30 22.07
C ARG A 125 30.40 33.11 20.57
N TYR A 126 29.85 32.05 19.98
CA TYR A 126 30.01 31.78 18.55
C TYR A 126 28.66 32.03 17.86
N LEU A 127 28.62 33.12 17.11
CA LEU A 127 27.45 33.55 16.34
C LEU A 127 27.68 33.27 14.87
N THR A 128 26.85 32.43 14.27
CA THR A 128 26.86 32.17 12.83
C THR A 128 25.77 33.02 12.18
N ILE A 129 26.15 33.88 11.24
CA ILE A 129 25.21 34.62 10.40
C ILE A 129 25.19 34.03 9.00
N THR A 130 23.99 33.68 8.57
CA THR A 130 23.70 33.21 7.22
C THR A 130 22.92 34.28 6.47
N VAL A 131 23.46 34.75 5.34
CA VAL A 131 22.79 35.67 4.42
C VAL A 131 22.40 34.90 3.16
N GLN A 132 21.12 34.92 2.76
CA GLN A 132 20.62 34.22 1.58
C GLN A 132 19.87 35.15 0.62
N GLY A 133 19.99 34.92 -0.69
CA GLY A 133 19.29 35.69 -1.71
C GLY A 133 19.50 35.16 -3.13
N GLU A 134 18.75 35.69 -4.10
CA GLU A 134 18.84 35.26 -5.51
C GLU A 134 19.99 35.93 -6.30
N ASP A 135 20.57 37.01 -5.76
CA ASP A 135 21.65 37.77 -6.40
C ASP A 135 22.91 37.69 -5.53
N GLU A 136 23.96 37.11 -6.11
CA GLU A 136 25.29 36.94 -5.48
C GLU A 136 25.84 38.25 -4.92
N LYS A 137 25.71 39.36 -5.68
CA LYS A 137 26.24 40.66 -5.25
C LYS A 137 25.45 41.27 -4.11
N LYS A 138 24.14 41.02 -4.07
CA LYS A 138 23.31 41.46 -2.94
C LYS A 138 23.64 40.69 -1.68
N VAL A 139 23.87 39.38 -1.79
CA VAL A 139 24.29 38.55 -0.65
C VAL A 139 25.63 39.04 -0.10
N GLU A 140 26.61 39.29 -0.97
CA GLU A 140 27.93 39.81 -0.58
C GLU A 140 27.82 41.19 0.10
N ALA A 141 27.04 42.10 -0.49
CA ALA A 141 26.85 43.45 0.05
C ALA A 141 26.16 43.43 1.44
N VAL A 142 25.10 42.63 1.60
CA VAL A 142 24.41 42.47 2.88
C VAL A 142 25.30 41.80 3.92
N SER A 143 26.07 40.77 3.54
CA SER A 143 27.04 40.12 4.45
C SER A 143 28.11 41.11 4.94
N SER A 144 28.63 41.95 4.03
CA SER A 144 29.60 42.99 4.38
C SER A 144 29.00 44.04 5.34
N ALA A 145 27.75 44.45 5.10
CA ALA A 145 27.05 45.38 5.97
C ALA A 145 26.77 44.79 7.36
N VAL A 146 26.43 43.49 7.44
CA VAL A 146 26.30 42.74 8.70
C VAL A 146 27.62 42.77 9.47
N GLN A 147 28.74 42.47 8.82
CA GLN A 147 30.05 42.47 9.45
C GLN A 147 30.39 43.82 10.05
N GLU A 148 30.16 44.90 9.30
CA GLU A 148 30.40 46.28 9.77
C GLU A 148 29.50 46.62 10.97
N ALA A 149 28.21 46.29 10.89
CA ALA A 149 27.26 46.54 11.96
C ALA A 149 27.59 45.78 13.24
N LEU A 150 27.97 44.50 13.15
CA LEU A 150 28.36 43.69 14.31
C LEU A 150 29.69 44.16 14.92
N THR A 151 30.67 44.51 14.10
CA THR A 151 31.96 45.04 14.59
C THR A 151 31.77 46.40 15.29
N ALA A 152 30.90 47.26 14.73
CA ALA A 152 30.55 48.54 15.33
C ALA A 152 29.79 48.36 16.65
N LEU A 153 28.83 47.43 16.70
CA LEU A 153 28.10 47.09 17.92
C LEU A 153 29.04 46.66 19.04
N GLY A 154 29.96 45.74 18.75
CA GLY A 154 30.95 45.25 19.71
C GLY A 154 31.91 46.32 20.23
N SER A 155 32.05 47.43 19.52
CA SER A 155 32.90 48.57 19.92
C SER A 155 32.14 49.69 20.63
N ARG A 156 30.82 49.79 20.41
CA ARG A 156 29.97 50.90 20.88
C ARG A 156 29.26 50.59 22.19
N GLU A 157 28.81 49.36 22.36
CA GLU A 157 28.03 48.95 23.53
C GLU A 157 28.94 48.43 24.65
N ASP A 158 28.70 48.88 25.88
CA ASP A 158 29.48 48.49 27.06
C ASP A 158 29.20 47.06 27.55
N LEU A 159 28.32 46.35 26.85
CA LEU A 159 27.97 44.95 27.07
C LEU A 159 29.00 44.00 26.45
N PHE A 160 29.77 44.45 25.46
CA PHE A 160 30.75 43.67 24.72
C PHE A 160 32.14 44.28 24.87
N ASP A 161 33.18 43.44 24.95
CA ASP A 161 34.56 43.87 24.77
C ASP A 161 34.90 43.97 23.27
N SER A 162 34.41 43.00 22.48
CA SER A 162 34.49 43.03 21.02
C SER A 162 33.58 41.98 20.37
N ILE A 163 33.24 42.20 19.10
CA ILE A 163 32.69 41.17 18.21
C ILE A 163 33.63 41.09 17.01
N THR A 164 34.24 39.91 16.79
CA THR A 164 35.26 39.73 15.75
C THR A 164 34.87 38.64 14.77
N LEU A 165 35.10 38.88 13.48
CA LEU A 165 34.94 37.86 12.44
C LEU A 165 36.03 36.78 12.62
N ILE A 166 35.62 35.52 12.68
CA ILE A 166 36.51 34.36 12.78
C ILE A 166 36.68 33.69 11.43
N GLU A 167 35.56 33.47 10.73
CA GLU A 167 35.52 32.73 9.47
C GLU A 167 34.51 33.36 8.50
N ASP A 168 34.93 33.50 7.25
CA ASP A 168 34.07 33.91 6.14
C ASP A 168 34.18 32.86 5.04
N ASN A 169 33.06 32.14 4.83
CA ASN A 169 33.00 31.09 3.82
C ASN A 169 32.78 31.62 2.40
N GLY A 170 32.65 32.93 2.22
CA GLY A 170 32.34 33.57 0.96
C GLY A 170 30.94 33.22 0.43
N VAL A 171 30.56 33.84 -0.69
CA VAL A 171 29.27 33.55 -1.32
C VAL A 171 29.36 32.23 -2.10
N LYS A 172 28.50 31.28 -1.75
CA LYS A 172 28.38 29.98 -2.41
C LYS A 172 26.91 29.69 -2.76
N PRO A 173 26.63 28.93 -3.83
CA PRO A 173 25.27 28.45 -4.07
C PRO A 173 24.78 27.63 -2.87
N ALA A 174 23.57 27.90 -2.40
CA ALA A 174 23.00 27.21 -1.24
C ALA A 174 22.93 25.68 -1.51
N PRO A 175 23.48 24.83 -0.62
CA PRO A 175 23.43 23.39 -0.82
C PRO A 175 21.99 22.90 -0.71
N ARG A 176 21.49 22.25 -1.77
CA ARG A 176 20.14 21.68 -1.81
C ARG A 176 20.21 20.16 -1.87
N PRO A 177 20.04 19.43 -0.74
CA PRO A 177 20.04 17.98 -0.77
C PRO A 177 18.76 17.45 -1.43
N TYR A 178 18.92 16.62 -2.46
CA TYR A 178 17.80 15.91 -3.08
C TYR A 178 17.51 14.63 -2.31
N PHE A 179 16.35 14.55 -1.69
CA PHE A 179 15.90 13.37 -0.98
C PHE A 179 14.95 12.53 -1.84
N THR A 180 15.27 12.34 -3.13
CA THR A 180 14.44 11.62 -4.10
C THR A 180 14.10 10.20 -3.65
N TRP A 181 15.02 9.54 -2.95
CA TRP A 181 14.77 8.21 -2.41
C TRP A 181 13.65 8.19 -1.35
N ARG A 182 13.49 9.26 -0.56
CA ARG A 182 12.39 9.38 0.42
C ARG A 182 11.05 9.48 -0.29
N ALA A 183 10.98 10.27 -1.37
CA ALA A 183 9.79 10.39 -2.19
C ALA A 183 9.45 9.06 -2.90
N ALA A 184 10.46 8.36 -3.42
CA ALA A 184 10.29 7.03 -4.00
C ALA A 184 9.74 6.03 -2.98
N PHE A 185 10.31 6.02 -1.76
CA PHE A 185 9.87 5.13 -0.68
C PHE A 185 8.44 5.42 -0.23
N LEU A 186 8.07 6.70 -0.10
CA LEU A 186 6.71 7.09 0.24
C LEU A 186 5.72 6.66 -0.86
N GLY A 187 6.06 6.89 -2.13
CA GLY A 187 5.25 6.46 -3.27
C GLY A 187 5.05 4.94 -3.31
N PHE A 188 6.10 4.17 -3.03
CA PHE A 188 6.03 2.71 -2.88
C PHE A 188 5.04 2.30 -1.78
N LEU A 189 5.17 2.89 -0.59
CA LEU A 189 4.35 2.53 0.56
C LEU A 189 2.86 2.82 0.29
N ILE A 190 2.55 3.99 -0.26
CA ILE A 190 1.18 4.38 -0.59
C ILE A 190 0.56 3.38 -1.59
N ALA A 191 1.28 3.05 -2.66
CA ALA A 191 0.78 2.13 -3.68
C ALA A 191 0.54 0.71 -3.13
N VAL A 192 1.46 0.21 -2.29
CA VAL A 192 1.28 -1.09 -1.60
C VAL A 192 0.08 -1.04 -0.65
N CYS A 193 -0.08 0.02 0.15
CA CYS A 193 -1.22 0.17 1.04
C CYS A 193 -2.55 0.16 0.27
N ILE A 194 -2.64 0.91 -0.83
CA ILE A 194 -3.84 0.93 -1.69
C ILE A 194 -4.17 -0.48 -2.20
N GLU A 195 -3.17 -1.23 -2.66
CA GLU A 195 -3.39 -2.59 -3.15
C GLU A 195 -3.79 -3.57 -2.03
N ILE A 196 -3.26 -3.41 -0.82
CA ILE A 196 -3.69 -4.19 0.35
C ILE A 196 -5.17 -3.90 0.66
N PHE A 197 -5.58 -2.63 0.69
CA PHE A 197 -6.97 -2.25 0.91
C PHE A 197 -7.89 -2.80 -0.17
N ARG A 198 -7.52 -2.61 -1.45
CA ARG A 198 -8.28 -3.12 -2.59
C ARG A 198 -8.43 -4.64 -2.53
N PHE A 199 -7.35 -5.37 -2.24
CA PHE A 199 -7.40 -6.81 -2.05
C PHE A 199 -8.31 -7.22 -0.89
N SER A 200 -8.20 -6.54 0.25
CA SER A 200 -9.00 -6.83 1.44
C SER A 200 -10.50 -6.65 1.18
N ILE A 201 -10.88 -5.55 0.53
CA ILE A 201 -12.26 -5.27 0.16
C ILE A 201 -12.77 -6.32 -0.84
N CYS A 202 -12.01 -6.60 -1.91
CA CYS A 202 -12.41 -7.59 -2.91
C CYS A 202 -12.55 -9.00 -2.30
N PHE A 203 -11.68 -9.38 -1.36
CA PHE A 203 -11.79 -10.66 -0.67
C PHE A 203 -12.99 -10.68 0.29
N GLY A 204 -13.24 -9.58 1.01
CA GLY A 204 -14.35 -9.45 1.96
C GLY A 204 -15.75 -9.40 1.33
N ILE A 205 -15.87 -9.07 0.04
CA ILE A 205 -17.15 -9.20 -0.71
C ILE A 205 -17.50 -10.69 -0.93
N GLU A 206 -16.56 -11.62 -0.66
CA GLU A 206 -16.74 -13.07 -0.75
C GLU A 206 -17.21 -13.57 -2.13
N ASP A 207 -16.99 -12.81 -3.19
CA ASP A 207 -17.50 -13.13 -4.54
C ASP A 207 -16.79 -14.35 -5.19
N THR A 208 -15.84 -14.97 -4.50
CA THR A 208 -14.97 -16.02 -5.04
C THR A 208 -14.99 -17.25 -4.15
N PHE A 209 -15.08 -18.44 -4.77
CA PHE A 209 -14.99 -19.71 -4.06
C PHE A 209 -13.56 -20.27 -4.09
N TYR A 210 -13.02 -20.60 -2.92
CA TYR A 210 -11.73 -21.25 -2.75
C TYR A 210 -11.82 -22.62 -2.07
N THR A 211 -12.92 -22.88 -1.35
CA THR A 211 -13.07 -24.08 -0.52
C THR A 211 -14.41 -24.75 -0.69
N LYS A 212 -14.46 -26.07 -0.41
CA LYS A 212 -15.71 -26.84 -0.35
C LYS A 212 -16.67 -26.25 0.71
N LYS A 213 -16.11 -25.72 1.81
CA LYS A 213 -16.87 -25.12 2.92
C LYS A 213 -17.65 -23.87 2.47
N GLN A 214 -17.00 -22.96 1.76
CA GLN A 214 -17.62 -21.73 1.26
C GLN A 214 -18.81 -22.03 0.34
N ILE A 215 -18.65 -22.97 -0.59
CA ILE A 215 -19.76 -23.38 -1.49
C ILE A 215 -20.93 -23.97 -0.69
N ARG A 216 -20.67 -24.86 0.28
CA ARG A 216 -21.72 -25.46 1.12
C ARG A 216 -22.46 -24.42 1.96
N GLN A 217 -21.73 -23.48 2.55
CA GLN A 217 -22.32 -22.43 3.40
C GLN A 217 -23.15 -21.44 2.58
N ARG A 218 -22.63 -21.06 1.41
CA ARG A 218 -23.22 -20.00 0.59
C ARG A 218 -24.37 -20.48 -0.29
N LEU A 219 -24.21 -21.63 -0.94
CA LEU A 219 -25.21 -22.17 -1.88
C LEU A 219 -26.15 -23.20 -1.25
N ASN A 220 -25.87 -23.69 -0.03
CA ASN A 220 -26.64 -24.71 0.66
C ASN A 220 -26.86 -26.01 -0.16
N ILE A 221 -25.87 -26.39 -0.97
CA ILE A 221 -25.86 -27.62 -1.78
C ILE A 221 -24.65 -28.51 -1.41
N PRO A 222 -24.74 -29.84 -1.61
CA PRO A 222 -23.61 -30.72 -1.41
C PRO A 222 -22.47 -30.40 -2.40
N VAL A 223 -21.23 -30.57 -1.94
CA VAL A 223 -20.04 -30.43 -2.79
C VAL A 223 -19.43 -31.80 -2.96
N LEU A 224 -19.45 -32.28 -4.21
CA LEU A 224 -19.03 -33.61 -4.62
C LEU A 224 -17.51 -33.77 -4.56
N GLY A 225 -16.76 -32.68 -4.81
CA GLY A 225 -15.31 -32.72 -4.66
C GLY A 225 -14.55 -31.52 -5.23
N LEU A 226 -13.24 -31.74 -5.40
CA LEU A 226 -12.25 -30.77 -5.88
C LEU A 226 -11.53 -31.37 -7.09
N TRP A 227 -11.34 -30.59 -8.13
CA TRP A 227 -10.59 -31.00 -9.31
C TRP A 227 -9.43 -30.06 -9.59
N TYR A 228 -8.20 -30.58 -9.70
CA TYR A 228 -7.00 -29.78 -9.89
C TYR A 228 -6.81 -29.36 -11.35
N GLN A 229 -6.07 -28.27 -11.56
CA GLN A 229 -5.62 -27.86 -12.88
C GLN A 229 -4.57 -28.86 -13.43
N LEU A 230 -4.64 -29.19 -14.73
CA LEU A 230 -3.82 -30.24 -15.39
C LEU A 230 -2.31 -30.20 -15.03
N ASP A 231 -1.70 -29.02 -14.99
CA ASP A 231 -0.25 -28.88 -14.77
C ASP A 231 0.22 -29.12 -13.33
N ASN A 232 -0.68 -29.49 -12.41
CA ASN A 232 -0.43 -29.54 -10.97
C ASN A 232 -0.72 -30.92 -10.31
N HIS A 233 -0.90 -31.98 -11.10
CA HIS A 233 -1.22 -33.33 -10.60
C HIS A 233 -0.05 -33.96 -9.81
N HIS A 234 -0.23 -34.21 -8.52
CA HIS A 234 0.77 -34.94 -7.72
C HIS A 234 0.22 -36.05 -6.81
N ASP A 235 -1.09 -36.13 -6.55
CA ASP A 235 -1.70 -37.23 -5.80
C ASP A 235 -3.17 -37.32 -6.20
N GLY A 236 -3.52 -38.29 -7.06
CA GLY A 236 -4.86 -38.44 -7.64
C GLY A 236 -5.97 -38.86 -6.66
N GLU A 237 -5.74 -38.76 -5.35
CA GLU A 237 -6.70 -39.18 -4.32
C GLU A 237 -7.92 -38.26 -4.27
N GLU A 238 -7.77 -36.94 -4.26
CA GLU A 238 -8.93 -36.03 -4.27
C GLU A 238 -9.71 -36.12 -5.60
N GLU A 239 -9.02 -36.35 -6.72
CA GLU A 239 -9.64 -36.57 -8.02
C GLU A 239 -10.43 -37.89 -8.05
N LEU A 240 -9.89 -38.96 -7.44
CA LEU A 240 -10.57 -40.24 -7.25
C LEU A 240 -11.79 -40.14 -6.33
N GLN A 241 -11.67 -39.43 -5.20
CA GLN A 241 -12.81 -39.21 -4.30
C GLN A 241 -13.91 -38.39 -4.99
N THR A 242 -13.51 -37.36 -5.74
CA THR A 242 -14.44 -36.54 -6.54
C THR A 242 -15.11 -37.39 -7.62
N SER A 243 -14.36 -38.26 -8.29
CA SER A 243 -14.92 -39.09 -9.35
C SER A 243 -15.89 -40.14 -8.82
N LEU A 244 -15.58 -40.80 -7.70
CA LEU A 244 -16.48 -41.73 -7.02
C LEU A 244 -17.78 -41.04 -6.58
N ALA A 245 -17.68 -39.81 -6.05
CA ALA A 245 -18.83 -39.02 -5.66
C ALA A 245 -19.70 -38.63 -6.87
N VAL A 246 -19.09 -38.20 -7.98
CA VAL A 246 -19.81 -37.90 -9.23
C VAL A 246 -20.46 -39.18 -9.79
N GLN A 247 -19.75 -40.30 -9.80
CA GLN A 247 -20.26 -41.58 -10.27
C GLN A 247 -21.50 -42.06 -9.49
N SER A 248 -21.58 -41.78 -8.18
CA SER A 248 -22.75 -42.13 -7.38
C SER A 248 -24.05 -41.44 -7.84
N VAL A 249 -23.91 -40.27 -8.49
CA VAL A 249 -25.01 -39.46 -9.03
C VAL A 249 -25.31 -39.80 -10.50
N MET A 250 -24.33 -40.37 -11.21
CA MET A 250 -24.38 -40.72 -12.64
C MET A 250 -25.27 -41.92 -12.99
N ASN A 251 -25.97 -42.51 -12.03
CA ASN A 251 -26.97 -43.58 -12.29
C ASN A 251 -28.24 -43.07 -12.99
N GLN A 252 -28.31 -41.76 -13.27
CA GLN A 252 -29.37 -41.04 -14.00
C GLN A 252 -28.72 -40.09 -15.00
N ASP A 253 -29.50 -39.47 -15.90
CA ASP A 253 -28.97 -38.45 -16.81
C ASP A 253 -28.38 -37.28 -16.00
N VAL A 254 -27.11 -36.94 -16.24
CA VAL A 254 -26.37 -35.88 -15.53
C VAL A 254 -26.01 -34.77 -16.51
N ILE A 255 -26.27 -33.53 -16.10
CA ILE A 255 -25.91 -32.33 -16.84
C ILE A 255 -24.95 -31.48 -15.98
N PHE A 256 -23.79 -31.16 -16.56
CA PHE A 256 -22.86 -30.21 -15.96
C PHE A 256 -23.21 -28.80 -16.38
N VAL A 257 -23.38 -27.91 -15.40
CA VAL A 257 -23.73 -26.51 -15.66
C VAL A 257 -22.59 -25.60 -15.25
N ASP A 258 -22.09 -24.82 -16.20
CA ASP A 258 -21.12 -23.77 -15.96
C ASP A 258 -21.79 -22.56 -15.32
N ILE A 259 -21.36 -22.22 -14.10
CA ILE A 259 -21.91 -21.08 -13.35
C ILE A 259 -21.55 -19.74 -14.01
N ILE A 260 -20.38 -19.65 -14.63
CA ILE A 260 -19.90 -18.46 -15.32
C ILE A 260 -19.71 -18.77 -16.80
N ASN A 261 -19.92 -17.77 -17.66
CA ASN A 261 -19.68 -17.93 -19.08
C ASN A 261 -18.20 -18.25 -19.30
N GLY A 262 -17.95 -19.50 -19.67
CA GLY A 262 -16.65 -20.13 -19.67
C GLY A 262 -16.81 -21.55 -20.19
N ASN A 263 -15.68 -22.27 -20.23
CA ASN A 263 -15.65 -23.65 -20.71
C ASN A 263 -15.19 -24.62 -19.63
N TYR A 264 -15.56 -24.34 -18.37
CA TYR A 264 -15.05 -25.10 -17.22
C TYR A 264 -15.74 -26.47 -17.12
N ALA A 265 -17.01 -26.56 -17.49
CA ALA A 265 -17.77 -27.79 -17.52
C ALA A 265 -17.26 -28.74 -18.60
N GLU A 266 -16.96 -28.24 -19.81
CA GLU A 266 -16.36 -29.06 -20.87
C GLU A 266 -14.95 -29.50 -20.48
N GLN A 267 -14.11 -28.60 -19.95
CA GLN A 267 -12.76 -28.95 -19.48
C GLN A 267 -12.79 -30.02 -18.38
N PHE A 268 -13.70 -29.88 -17.41
CA PHE A 268 -13.88 -30.86 -16.35
C PHE A 268 -14.35 -32.20 -16.93
N TYR A 269 -15.31 -32.17 -17.86
CA TYR A 269 -15.85 -33.36 -18.51
C TYR A 269 -14.78 -34.13 -19.29
N GLU A 270 -13.98 -33.45 -20.11
CA GLU A 270 -12.87 -34.05 -20.84
C GLU A 270 -11.85 -34.69 -19.89
N GLN A 271 -11.49 -34.00 -18.81
CA GLN A 271 -10.55 -34.52 -17.82
C GLN A 271 -11.13 -35.74 -17.09
N TYR A 272 -12.38 -35.65 -16.64
CA TYR A 272 -13.06 -36.74 -15.96
C TYR A 272 -13.14 -38.01 -16.84
N THR A 273 -13.52 -37.85 -18.10
CA THR A 273 -13.61 -38.96 -19.07
C THR A 273 -12.25 -39.54 -19.43
N SER A 274 -11.19 -38.72 -19.49
CA SER A 274 -9.83 -39.19 -19.77
C SER A 274 -9.26 -40.11 -18.68
N ILE A 275 -9.65 -39.90 -17.42
CA ILE A 275 -9.13 -40.66 -16.27
C ILE A 275 -10.01 -41.88 -15.95
N PHE A 276 -11.33 -41.79 -16.11
CA PHE A 276 -12.29 -42.78 -15.59
C PHE A 276 -13.13 -43.50 -16.65
N SER A 277 -12.68 -43.54 -17.90
CA SER A 277 -13.36 -44.24 -19.00
C SER A 277 -13.33 -45.77 -18.83
N SER A 278 -14.26 -46.31 -18.03
CA SER A 278 -14.83 -47.63 -18.25
C SER A 278 -16.20 -47.79 -17.57
N LYS A 279 -17.24 -47.21 -18.18
CA LYS A 279 -18.52 -47.90 -18.51
C LYS A 279 -19.58 -46.88 -18.92
N GLU A 280 -20.18 -47.16 -20.06
CA GLU A 280 -21.47 -46.65 -20.51
C GLU A 280 -22.46 -46.62 -19.34
N ASN A 281 -23.05 -45.45 -19.09
CA ASN A 281 -24.48 -45.23 -18.88
C ASN A 281 -24.69 -43.75 -18.51
N GLY A 282 -25.31 -43.00 -19.43
CA GLY A 282 -25.69 -41.59 -19.25
C GLY A 282 -25.24 -40.72 -20.40
N SER A 283 -26.16 -39.94 -21.00
CA SER A 283 -25.78 -38.88 -21.92
C SER A 283 -25.28 -37.69 -21.12
N LEU A 284 -23.97 -37.54 -21.00
CA LEU A 284 -23.38 -36.37 -20.35
C LEU A 284 -23.47 -35.16 -21.27
N GLN A 285 -24.11 -34.10 -20.79
CA GLN A 285 -24.25 -32.83 -21.51
C GLN A 285 -23.69 -31.70 -20.65
N THR A 286 -23.11 -30.69 -21.31
CA THR A 286 -22.66 -29.45 -20.69
C THR A 286 -23.59 -28.31 -21.12
N ILE A 287 -23.92 -27.41 -20.19
CA ILE A 287 -24.71 -26.21 -20.44
C ILE A 287 -24.01 -25.03 -19.78
N SER A 288 -23.91 -23.90 -20.48
CA SER A 288 -23.31 -22.66 -19.95
C SER A 288 -24.39 -21.63 -19.65
N TYR A 289 -24.28 -20.95 -18.50
CA TYR A 289 -25.16 -19.83 -18.15
C TYR A 289 -24.69 -18.50 -18.79
N PRO A 290 -25.60 -17.59 -19.19
CA PRO A 290 -27.06 -17.67 -19.10
C PRO A 290 -27.70 -18.59 -20.14
N ILE A 291 -28.69 -19.38 -19.72
CA ILE A 291 -29.48 -20.24 -20.60
C ILE A 291 -30.44 -19.37 -21.42
N ILE A 292 -30.30 -19.45 -22.74
CA ILE A 292 -31.08 -18.62 -23.69
C ILE A 292 -32.30 -19.39 -24.22
N ARG A 293 -32.24 -20.73 -24.26
CA ARG A 293 -33.24 -21.59 -24.91
C ARG A 293 -34.09 -22.33 -23.90
N GLN A 294 -35.41 -22.36 -24.11
CA GLN A 294 -36.34 -23.10 -23.24
C GLN A 294 -36.07 -24.62 -23.25
N GLU A 295 -35.67 -25.17 -24.40
CA GLU A 295 -35.33 -26.60 -24.55
C GLU A 295 -34.20 -27.06 -23.61
N GLU A 296 -33.29 -26.16 -23.23
CA GLU A 296 -32.20 -26.46 -22.28
C GLU A 296 -32.72 -26.54 -20.84
N TYR A 297 -33.73 -25.74 -20.49
CA TYR A 297 -34.41 -25.86 -19.20
C TYR A 297 -35.20 -27.18 -19.09
N ASP A 298 -35.90 -27.56 -20.15
CA ASP A 298 -36.68 -28.81 -20.16
C ASP A 298 -35.79 -30.04 -19.96
N LYS A 299 -34.53 -29.99 -20.42
CA LYS A 299 -33.51 -31.01 -20.16
C LYS A 299 -33.05 -31.02 -18.69
N LEU A 300 -32.85 -29.84 -18.10
CA LEU A 300 -32.41 -29.71 -16.71
C LEU A 300 -33.45 -30.16 -15.70
N GLU A 301 -34.75 -30.01 -16.00
CA GLU A 301 -35.83 -30.46 -15.12
C GLU A 301 -35.91 -32.00 -15.00
N ASN A 302 -35.44 -32.71 -16.03
CA ASN A 302 -35.50 -34.19 -16.09
C ASN A 302 -34.16 -34.87 -15.74
N ALA A 303 -33.12 -34.10 -15.41
CA ALA A 303 -31.76 -34.58 -15.18
C ALA A 303 -31.20 -34.13 -13.83
N ASN A 304 -30.16 -34.83 -13.37
CA ASN A 304 -29.37 -34.42 -12.23
C ASN A 304 -28.38 -33.33 -12.63
N VAL A 305 -28.50 -32.17 -11.99
CA VAL A 305 -27.65 -31.01 -12.28
C VAL A 305 -26.44 -31.01 -11.35
N ILE A 306 -25.24 -30.96 -11.94
CA ILE A 306 -23.99 -30.73 -11.22
C ILE A 306 -23.44 -29.36 -11.62
N LEU A 307 -23.29 -28.47 -10.64
CA LEU A 307 -22.73 -27.15 -10.87
C LEU A 307 -21.20 -27.20 -10.92
N VAL A 308 -20.62 -26.60 -11.96
CA VAL A 308 -19.17 -26.50 -12.14
C VAL A 308 -18.73 -25.11 -11.73
N ILE A 309 -17.95 -25.05 -10.65
CA ILE A 309 -17.54 -23.80 -10.00
C ILE A 309 -16.03 -23.63 -10.17
N PRO A 310 -15.56 -22.59 -10.89
CA PRO A 310 -14.13 -22.36 -11.05
C PRO A 310 -13.47 -21.80 -9.77
N PHE A 311 -12.33 -22.37 -9.40
CA PHE A 311 -11.54 -21.92 -8.25
C PHE A 311 -11.00 -20.50 -8.43
N GLY A 312 -11.27 -19.61 -7.47
CA GLY A 312 -10.70 -18.27 -7.40
C GLY A 312 -11.18 -17.27 -8.46
N VAL A 313 -12.24 -17.61 -9.19
CA VAL A 313 -12.90 -16.71 -10.16
C VAL A 313 -14.13 -16.07 -9.50
N PRO A 314 -14.36 -14.75 -9.67
CA PRO A 314 -15.53 -14.07 -9.12
C PRO A 314 -16.81 -14.59 -9.77
N CYS A 315 -17.61 -15.37 -9.03
CA CYS A 315 -18.82 -16.02 -9.53
C CYS A 315 -19.84 -16.32 -8.43
N ALA A 316 -19.63 -15.90 -7.18
CA ALA A 316 -20.45 -16.35 -6.06
C ALA A 316 -21.89 -15.82 -6.11
N ASN A 317 -22.06 -14.52 -6.43
CA ASN A 317 -23.40 -13.96 -6.59
C ASN A 317 -24.15 -14.63 -7.77
N GLN A 318 -23.44 -14.86 -8.88
CA GLN A 318 -24.00 -15.55 -10.05
C GLN A 318 -24.39 -16.99 -9.72
N ALA A 319 -23.59 -17.68 -8.91
CA ALA A 319 -23.89 -19.03 -8.43
C ALA A 319 -25.17 -19.07 -7.59
N GLU A 320 -25.35 -18.10 -6.70
CA GLU A 320 -26.57 -17.96 -5.89
C GLU A 320 -27.81 -17.76 -6.77
N ASP A 321 -27.73 -16.86 -7.74
CA ASP A 321 -28.83 -16.58 -8.67
C ASP A 321 -29.21 -17.84 -9.48
N ILE A 322 -28.22 -18.57 -9.99
CA ILE A 322 -28.44 -19.82 -10.76
C ILE A 322 -29.07 -20.89 -9.88
N VAL A 323 -28.56 -21.08 -8.66
CA VAL A 323 -29.14 -22.05 -7.71
C VAL A 323 -30.60 -21.70 -7.40
N CYS A 324 -30.89 -20.42 -7.15
CA CYS A 324 -32.25 -19.95 -6.89
C CYS A 324 -33.17 -20.18 -8.10
N GLU A 325 -32.69 -19.93 -9.32
CA GLU A 325 -33.47 -20.17 -10.53
C GLU A 325 -33.76 -21.66 -10.74
N LEU A 326 -32.76 -22.53 -10.60
CA LEU A 326 -32.92 -23.98 -10.75
C LEU A 326 -33.86 -24.55 -9.70
N GLN A 327 -33.74 -24.11 -8.44
CA GLN A 327 -34.66 -24.50 -7.37
C GLN A 327 -36.10 -24.05 -7.64
N ARG A 328 -36.30 -22.84 -8.16
CA ARG A 328 -37.63 -22.32 -8.51
C ARG A 328 -38.31 -23.15 -9.61
N ARG A 329 -37.54 -23.76 -10.51
CA ARG A 329 -38.02 -24.63 -11.59
C ARG A 329 -38.12 -26.11 -11.18
N ASN A 330 -37.86 -26.44 -9.90
CA ASN A 330 -37.83 -27.81 -9.39
C ASN A 330 -36.77 -28.71 -10.04
N CYS A 331 -35.68 -28.16 -10.59
CA CYS A 331 -34.57 -28.97 -11.09
C CYS A 331 -33.85 -29.68 -9.93
N HIS A 332 -33.40 -30.93 -10.15
CA HIS A 332 -32.68 -31.68 -9.12
C HIS A 332 -31.19 -31.33 -9.11
N ILE A 333 -30.77 -30.47 -8.16
CA ILE A 333 -29.35 -30.13 -7.97
C ILE A 333 -28.68 -31.21 -7.14
N ALA A 334 -27.90 -32.07 -7.78
CA ALA A 334 -27.20 -33.17 -7.12
C ALA A 334 -25.94 -32.71 -6.35
N GLY A 335 -25.36 -31.58 -6.75
CA GLY A 335 -24.26 -30.94 -6.02
C GLY A 335 -23.39 -30.03 -6.89
N ALA A 336 -22.25 -29.63 -6.35
CA ALA A 336 -21.25 -28.82 -7.05
C ALA A 336 -19.86 -29.47 -7.04
N VAL A 337 -19.07 -29.17 -8.06
CA VAL A 337 -17.64 -29.50 -8.15
C VAL A 337 -16.83 -28.22 -8.26
N LEU A 338 -15.82 -28.06 -7.42
CA LEU A 338 -14.88 -26.94 -7.49
C LEU A 338 -13.70 -27.33 -8.40
N THR A 339 -13.60 -26.70 -9.56
CA THR A 339 -12.67 -27.07 -10.64
C THR A 339 -11.50 -26.09 -10.76
N ASN A 340 -10.49 -26.49 -11.55
CA ASN A 340 -9.28 -25.71 -11.82
C ASN A 340 -8.54 -25.31 -10.53
N CYS A 341 -8.60 -26.16 -9.51
CA CYS A 341 -7.99 -25.89 -8.23
C CYS A 341 -6.46 -25.83 -8.33
N ASN A 342 -5.85 -24.86 -7.65
CA ASN A 342 -4.39 -24.81 -7.54
C ASN A 342 -3.89 -25.78 -6.47
N TYR A 343 -3.18 -26.84 -6.86
CA TYR A 343 -2.68 -27.86 -5.93
C TYR A 343 -1.87 -27.28 -4.76
N LYS A 344 -0.93 -26.35 -5.02
CA LYS A 344 -0.10 -25.75 -3.96
C LYS A 344 -0.97 -24.99 -2.94
N TRP A 345 -1.98 -24.27 -3.41
CA TRP A 345 -2.92 -23.56 -2.56
C TRP A 345 -3.76 -24.53 -1.72
N VAL A 346 -4.38 -25.52 -2.37
CA VAL A 346 -5.24 -26.52 -1.71
C VAL A 346 -4.44 -27.33 -0.70
N LYS A 347 -3.23 -27.77 -1.06
CA LYS A 347 -2.31 -28.45 -0.14
C LYS A 347 -2.00 -27.60 1.08
N ALA A 348 -1.66 -26.33 0.90
CA ALA A 348 -1.38 -25.44 2.03
C ALA A 348 -2.64 -25.12 2.87
N TYR A 349 -3.82 -25.12 2.26
CA TYR A 349 -5.09 -24.89 2.93
C TYR A 349 -5.59 -26.11 3.72
N TYR A 350 -5.52 -27.33 3.17
CA TYR A 350 -6.05 -28.54 3.83
C TYR A 350 -5.00 -29.33 4.62
N ASN A 351 -3.73 -29.32 4.21
CA ASN A 351 -2.69 -29.88 5.07
C ASN A 351 -2.39 -28.89 6.19
N LYS A 352 -2.37 -29.41 7.43
CA LYS A 352 -1.75 -28.68 8.54
C LYS A 352 -0.34 -28.32 8.11
N PHE A 353 0.09 -27.08 8.37
CA PHE A 353 1.51 -26.81 8.56
C PHE A 353 1.97 -27.84 9.60
N SER A 354 2.66 -28.90 9.17
CA SER A 354 3.18 -29.92 10.07
C SER A 354 4.23 -29.23 10.93
N THR A 355 3.76 -28.70 12.05
CA THR A 355 4.60 -28.18 13.12
C THR A 355 5.05 -29.38 13.94
N GLU A 356 5.64 -30.37 13.27
CA GLU A 356 6.46 -31.39 13.89
C GLU A 356 7.90 -31.00 13.59
N ARG A 357 8.37 -29.94 14.28
CA ARG A 357 9.78 -29.86 14.61
C ARG A 357 10.01 -31.02 15.57
N GLY A 358 10.66 -32.07 15.07
CA GLY A 358 11.11 -33.20 15.85
C GLY A 358 11.82 -32.72 17.12
N LYS A 359 11.42 -33.35 18.23
CA LYS A 359 12.12 -33.32 19.50
C LYS A 359 13.53 -33.89 19.38
#